data_AF-D3EGL1-F1
#
_entry.id   AF-D3EGL1-F1
#
_cell.length_a   1.000
_cell.length_b   1.000
_cell.length_c   1.000
_cell.angle_alpha   90.00
_cell.angle_beta   90.00
_cell.angle_gamma   90.00
#
_symmetry.space_group_name_H-M   'P 1'
#
loop_
_entity.id
_entity.type
_entity.pdbx_description
1 polymer ?
#
loop_
_entity_poly.entity_id
_entity_poly.type
_entity_poly.pdbx_seq_one_letter_code
_entity_poly.pdbx_strand_id
1 'polypeptide(L)'
;MEQCEIEQEDVFSLTAGPLLMYFQSGLVIGVASDPSQNSVIIWVEKDDTGYITVDSIESDAELYPINALDKQYSTSYWSQIVGQKLMQVNIIKRDPQNAILAELPNEVGVEMIMDNGKKIILSHGLHNNSDDFSVIEESCIDRRLLESLSWVNMI
;
A
#
# COMPACT_ATOMS: atom_id res chain seq x y z
N MET A 1 -10.72 18.42 -17.87
CA MET A 1 -9.74 18.34 -16.77
C MET A 1 -10.54 18.09 -15.52
N GLU A 2 -10.75 16.81 -15.19
CA GLU A 2 -11.33 16.44 -13.91
C GLU A 2 -10.32 16.82 -12.83
N GLN A 3 -10.74 17.70 -11.92
CA GLN A 3 -9.99 17.97 -10.70
C GLN A 3 -9.99 16.66 -9.91
N CYS A 4 -8.81 16.04 -9.72
CA CYS A 4 -8.64 15.08 -8.63
C CYS A 4 -8.91 15.86 -7.34
N GLU A 5 -10.06 15.64 -6.70
CA GLU A 5 -10.40 16.19 -5.37
C GLU A 5 -9.60 15.46 -4.27
N ILE A 6 -8.28 15.30 -4.47
CA ILE A 6 -7.37 14.81 -3.44
C ILE A 6 -6.80 16.05 -2.77
N GLU A 7 -7.00 16.18 -1.46
CA GLU A 7 -6.40 17.25 -0.69
C GLU A 7 -4.88 17.16 -0.79
N GLN A 8 -4.23 18.32 -0.78
CA GLN A 8 -2.80 18.39 -1.07
C GLN A 8 -1.97 17.48 -0.14
N GLU A 9 -2.35 17.39 1.14
CA GLU A 9 -1.66 16.58 2.15
C GLU A 9 -1.88 15.06 1.99
N ASP A 10 -2.89 14.65 1.22
CA ASP A 10 -3.25 13.24 1.00
C ASP A 10 -2.65 12.64 -0.27
N VAL A 11 -1.91 13.44 -1.05
CA VAL A 11 -1.35 13.02 -2.35
C VAL A 11 -0.43 11.81 -2.20
N PHE A 12 0.40 11.72 -1.16
CA PHE A 12 1.22 10.53 -0.88
C PHE A 12 0.39 9.25 -0.70
N SER A 13 -0.76 9.35 -0.03
CA SER A 13 -1.58 8.20 0.37
C SER A 13 -2.59 7.77 -0.68
N LEU A 14 -3.19 8.72 -1.40
CA LEU A 14 -4.38 8.51 -2.22
C LEU A 14 -4.13 8.68 -3.72
N THR A 15 -2.95 9.13 -4.14
CA THR A 15 -2.60 9.16 -5.56
C THR A 15 -2.27 7.76 -6.04
N ALA A 16 -2.86 7.37 -7.17
CA ALA A 16 -2.56 6.09 -7.81
C ALA A 16 -1.07 6.02 -8.20
N GLY A 17 -0.41 4.95 -7.77
CA GLY A 17 0.99 4.68 -8.06
C GLY A 17 1.53 3.59 -7.15
N PRO A 18 2.69 3.01 -7.45
CA PRO A 18 3.34 2.05 -6.57
C PRO A 18 3.91 2.73 -5.32
N LEU A 19 4.04 1.99 -4.22
CA LEU A 19 4.83 2.38 -3.05
C LEU A 19 6.18 1.67 -3.07
N LEU A 20 7.26 2.41 -2.80
CA LEU A 20 8.55 1.85 -2.44
C LEU A 20 8.82 2.04 -0.94
N MET A 21 9.20 0.95 -0.26
CA MET A 21 9.59 0.93 1.14
C MET A 21 11.07 0.62 1.26
N TYR A 22 11.82 1.52 1.90
CA TYR A 22 13.27 1.44 2.05
C TYR A 22 13.62 0.99 3.47
N PHE A 23 14.28 -0.15 3.60
CA PHE A 23 14.71 -0.70 4.88
C PHE A 23 16.18 -0.35 5.17
N GLN A 24 16.54 -0.29 6.46
CA GLN A 24 17.92 0.00 6.89
C GLN A 24 18.94 -1.03 6.41
N SER A 25 18.52 -2.25 6.09
CA SER A 25 19.37 -3.29 5.51
C SER A 25 19.81 -3.00 4.07
N GLY A 26 19.19 -2.02 3.40
CA GLY A 26 19.36 -1.77 1.97
C GLY A 26 18.33 -2.48 1.09
N LEU A 27 17.51 -3.36 1.67
CA LEU A 27 16.34 -3.96 1.01
C LEU A 27 15.33 -2.86 0.64
N VAL A 28 14.84 -2.89 -0.59
CA VAL A 28 13.73 -2.07 -1.06
C VAL A 28 12.61 -3.00 -1.52
N ILE A 29 11.44 -2.81 -0.94
CA ILE A 29 10.23 -3.55 -1.29
C ILE A 29 9.31 -2.62 -2.06
N GLY A 30 8.87 -3.06 -3.23
CA GLY A 30 7.85 -2.39 -4.00
C GLY A 30 6.48 -3.04 -3.78
N VAL A 31 5.44 -2.22 -3.82
CA VAL A 31 4.06 -2.64 -3.64
C VAL A 31 3.15 -1.90 -4.61
N ALA A 32 2.19 -2.61 -5.20
CA ALA A 32 1.17 -2.04 -6.06
C ALA A 32 -0.11 -2.89 -6.02
N SER A 33 -1.16 -2.42 -6.69
CA SER A 33 -2.36 -3.20 -6.96
C SER A 33 -2.14 -4.08 -8.20
N ASP A 34 -2.67 -5.30 -8.16
CA ASP A 34 -2.92 -6.14 -9.34
C ASP A 34 -4.43 -6.43 -9.45
N PRO A 35 -5.16 -5.61 -10.23
CA PRO A 35 -6.59 -5.79 -10.45
C PRO A 35 -6.95 -7.16 -11.03
N SER A 36 -6.05 -7.80 -11.78
CA SER A 36 -6.32 -9.12 -12.39
C SER A 36 -6.39 -10.25 -11.36
N GLN A 37 -5.77 -10.03 -10.19
CA GLN A 37 -5.78 -10.95 -9.05
C GLN A 37 -6.67 -10.45 -7.90
N ASN A 38 -7.33 -9.29 -8.05
CA ASN A 38 -8.03 -8.60 -6.97
C ASN A 38 -7.19 -8.56 -5.68
N SER A 39 -5.92 -8.18 -5.83
CA SER A 39 -4.92 -8.32 -4.78
C SER A 39 -3.88 -7.21 -4.83
N VAL A 40 -3.21 -6.97 -3.70
CA VAL A 40 -1.94 -6.24 -3.68
C VAL A 40 -0.80 -7.19 -4.05
N ILE A 41 0.16 -6.70 -4.84
CA ILE A 41 1.39 -7.40 -5.18
C ILE A 41 2.57 -6.75 -4.47
N ILE A 42 3.51 -7.59 -4.03
CA ILE A 42 4.74 -7.18 -3.35
C ILE A 42 5.91 -7.83 -4.08
N TRP A 43 6.95 -7.06 -4.36
CA TRP A 43 8.19 -7.57 -4.96
C TRP A 43 9.43 -6.95 -4.31
N VAL A 44 10.57 -7.60 -4.52
CA VAL A 44 11.87 -7.07 -4.15
C VAL A 44 12.35 -6.17 -5.27
N GLU A 45 12.34 -4.85 -5.03
CA GLU A 45 12.83 -3.84 -5.97
C GLU A 45 14.36 -3.80 -5.97
N LYS A 46 14.95 -3.93 -4.77
CA LYS A 46 16.38 -4.06 -4.56
C LYS A 46 16.65 -4.96 -3.38
N ASP A 47 17.54 -5.94 -3.54
CA ASP A 47 17.91 -6.83 -2.43
C ASP A 47 18.99 -6.22 -1.52
N ASP A 48 19.27 -6.89 -0.40
CA ASP A 48 20.27 -6.46 0.58
C ASP A 48 21.73 -6.60 0.09
N THR A 49 21.95 -7.25 -1.06
CA THR A 49 23.25 -7.34 -1.74
C THR A 49 23.48 -6.17 -2.71
N GLY A 50 22.43 -5.40 -2.99
CA GLY A 50 22.44 -4.29 -3.93
C GLY A 50 22.07 -4.67 -5.36
N TYR A 51 21.58 -5.89 -5.61
CA TYR A 51 20.97 -6.24 -6.88
C TYR A 51 19.66 -5.46 -7.04
N ILE A 52 19.47 -4.87 -8.21
CA ILE A 52 18.28 -4.08 -8.58
C ILE A 52 17.58 -4.79 -9.73
N THR A 53 16.25 -4.75 -9.74
CA THR A 53 15.44 -5.25 -10.85
C THR A 53 15.82 -4.57 -12.17
N VAL A 54 15.70 -5.29 -13.29
CA VAL A 54 16.09 -4.78 -14.62
C VAL A 54 15.24 -3.58 -15.05
N ASP A 55 14.01 -3.50 -14.55
CA ASP A 55 13.03 -2.44 -14.83
C ASP A 55 12.63 -1.76 -13.51
N SER A 56 13.59 -1.09 -12.87
CA SER A 56 13.34 -0.43 -11.59
C SER A 56 12.34 0.71 -11.72
N ILE A 57 11.36 0.74 -10.81
CA ILE A 57 10.36 1.80 -10.70
C ILE A 57 11.01 3.17 -10.44
N GLU A 58 12.16 3.20 -9.76
CA GLU A 58 12.90 4.45 -9.55
C GLU A 58 13.42 5.08 -10.84
N SER A 59 13.52 4.30 -11.93
CA SER A 59 13.97 4.75 -13.25
C SER A 59 12.84 5.11 -14.20
N ASP A 60 11.58 4.92 -13.79
CA ASP A 60 10.41 5.25 -14.60
C ASP A 60 10.21 6.77 -14.66
N ALA A 61 10.39 7.34 -15.86
CA ALA A 61 10.30 8.78 -16.09
C ALA A 61 8.86 9.32 -16.04
N GLU A 62 7.85 8.46 -16.06
CA GLU A 62 6.43 8.85 -15.97
C GLU A 62 5.97 9.00 -14.51
N LEU A 63 6.74 8.49 -13.55
CA LEU A 63 6.41 8.54 -12.13
C LEU A 63 7.08 9.74 -11.43
N TYR A 64 6.31 10.39 -10.56
CA TYR A 64 6.81 11.46 -9.70
C TYR A 64 6.88 10.98 -8.24
N PRO A 65 8.07 10.88 -7.64
CA PRO A 65 8.20 10.35 -6.29
C PRO A 65 7.71 11.37 -5.25
N ILE A 66 6.89 10.89 -4.31
CA ILE A 66 6.46 11.66 -3.15
C ILE A 66 6.96 10.96 -1.89
N ASN A 67 7.64 11.70 -1.04
CA ASN A 67 8.19 11.14 0.20
C ASN A 67 7.14 11.16 1.31
N ALA A 68 7.07 10.10 2.12
CA ALA A 68 6.23 10.06 3.33
C ALA A 68 6.55 11.21 4.33
N LEU A 69 7.76 11.77 4.28
CA LEU A 69 8.23 12.90 5.08
C LEU A 69 8.01 14.26 4.40
N ASP A 70 7.40 14.29 3.21
CA ASP A 70 7.06 15.55 2.54
C ASP A 70 6.11 16.37 3.42
N LYS A 71 6.35 17.68 3.52
CA LYS A 71 5.56 18.57 4.39
C LYS A 71 4.32 19.15 3.71
N GLN A 72 4.25 19.01 2.40
CA GLN A 72 3.21 19.56 1.56
C GLN A 72 2.29 18.45 1.06
N TYR A 73 2.87 17.33 0.61
CA TYR A 73 2.14 16.25 -0.04
C TYR A 73 1.93 15.00 0.82
N SER A 74 2.21 15.10 2.13
CA SER A 74 2.05 14.03 3.10
C SER A 74 1.65 14.59 4.46
N THR A 75 0.96 13.78 5.26
CA THR A 75 0.50 14.12 6.60
C THR A 75 1.53 13.76 7.68
N SER A 76 1.37 14.35 8.86
CA SER A 76 2.19 14.02 10.03
C SER A 76 2.05 12.55 10.49
N TYR A 77 0.99 11.85 10.07
CA TYR A 77 0.81 10.42 10.35
C TYR A 77 1.93 9.60 9.72
N TRP A 78 2.20 9.80 8.43
CA TRP A 78 3.21 9.04 7.68
C TRP A 78 4.63 9.28 8.22
N SER A 79 4.90 10.49 8.71
CA SER A 79 6.18 10.79 9.37
C SER A 79 6.45 9.94 10.63
N GLN A 80 5.39 9.48 11.31
CA GLN A 80 5.51 8.62 12.49
C GLN A 80 5.76 7.15 12.12
N ILE A 81 5.55 6.75 10.86
CA ILE A 81 5.83 5.41 10.35
C ILE A 81 7.31 5.27 9.98
N VAL A 82 7.89 6.32 9.41
CA VAL A 82 9.28 6.29 8.94
C VAL A 82 10.25 6.10 10.11
N GLY A 83 11.19 5.17 9.95
CA GLY A 83 12.21 4.84 10.95
C GLY A 83 11.73 3.90 12.06
N GLN A 84 10.47 3.46 12.03
CA GLN A 84 9.95 2.45 12.96
C GLN A 84 10.32 1.04 12.52
N LYS A 85 10.19 0.08 13.45
CA LYS A 85 10.38 -1.35 13.15
C LYS A 85 9.05 -1.99 12.81
N LEU A 86 9.03 -2.78 11.74
CA LEU A 86 7.90 -3.64 11.40
C LEU A 86 7.82 -4.79 12.41
N MET A 87 6.71 -4.89 13.13
CA MET A 87 6.50 -5.88 14.18
C MET A 87 5.59 -7.03 13.73
N GLN A 88 4.57 -6.73 12.93
CA GLN A 88 3.59 -7.69 12.48
C GLN A 88 3.10 -7.35 11.07
N VAL A 89 2.76 -8.40 10.32
CA VAL A 89 2.16 -8.30 8.98
C VAL A 89 0.93 -9.19 8.92
N ASN A 90 -0.19 -8.62 8.47
CA ASN A 90 -1.43 -9.35 8.22
C ASN A 90 -1.85 -9.17 6.76
N ILE A 91 -2.33 -10.23 6.14
CA ILE A 91 -3.00 -10.14 4.84
C ILE A 91 -4.48 -9.86 5.10
N ILE A 92 -5.04 -8.86 4.43
CA ILE A 92 -6.46 -8.53 4.45
C ILE A 92 -7.11 -9.21 3.25
N LYS A 93 -8.03 -10.15 3.54
CA LYS A 93 -8.84 -10.83 2.53
C LYS A 93 -10.26 -10.28 2.51
N ARG A 94 -10.84 -10.24 1.32
CA ARG A 94 -12.25 -9.87 1.12
C ARG A 94 -13.07 -11.06 0.66
N ASP A 95 -14.26 -11.22 1.21
CA ASP A 95 -15.23 -12.20 0.73
C ASP A 95 -15.57 -11.92 -0.75
N PRO A 96 -15.53 -12.94 -1.61
CA PRO A 96 -15.78 -12.76 -3.04
C PRO A 96 -17.22 -12.30 -3.28
N GLN A 97 -17.38 -11.22 -4.04
CA GLN A 97 -18.69 -10.62 -4.31
C GLN A 97 -19.41 -11.29 -5.50
N ASN A 98 -18.71 -12.09 -6.28
CA ASN A 98 -19.24 -12.81 -7.43
C ASN A 98 -18.38 -14.05 -7.75
N ALA A 99 -18.85 -14.88 -8.68
CA ALA A 99 -18.19 -16.12 -9.07
C ALA A 99 -16.81 -15.90 -9.71
N ILE A 100 -16.55 -14.75 -10.35
CA ILE A 100 -15.23 -14.46 -10.93
C ILE A 100 -14.23 -14.20 -9.81
N LEU A 101 -14.58 -13.33 -8.87
CA LEU A 101 -13.73 -13.04 -7.71
C LEU A 101 -13.53 -14.27 -6.83
N ALA A 102 -14.49 -15.18 -6.74
CA ALA A 102 -14.35 -16.42 -5.97
C ALA A 102 -13.20 -17.33 -6.45
N GLU A 103 -12.75 -17.17 -7.70
CA GLU A 103 -11.62 -17.91 -8.27
C GLU A 103 -10.27 -17.18 -8.10
N LEU A 104 -10.27 -15.96 -7.53
CA LEU A 104 -9.08 -15.15 -7.30
C LEU A 104 -8.60 -15.23 -5.84
N PRO A 105 -7.35 -14.80 -5.53
CA PRO A 105 -6.85 -14.76 -4.15
C PRO A 105 -7.65 -13.86 -3.20
N ASN A 106 -8.18 -12.73 -3.71
CA ASN A 106 -8.89 -11.69 -2.95
C ASN A 106 -8.07 -11.09 -1.79
N GLU A 107 -6.75 -10.93 -1.99
CA GLU A 107 -5.81 -10.39 -0.99
C GLU A 107 -5.73 -8.88 -1.14
N VAL A 108 -6.83 -8.20 -0.83
CA VAL A 108 -7.09 -6.79 -1.12
C VAL A 108 -6.30 -5.81 -0.25
N GLY A 109 -5.49 -6.29 0.68
CA GLY A 109 -4.53 -5.43 1.35
C GLY A 109 -3.54 -6.15 2.24
N VAL A 110 -2.55 -5.39 2.71
CA VAL A 110 -1.58 -5.82 3.70
C VAL A 110 -1.57 -4.79 4.83
N GLU A 111 -1.87 -5.23 6.04
CA GLU A 111 -1.71 -4.43 7.25
C GLU A 111 -0.31 -4.66 7.81
N MET A 112 0.43 -3.58 8.00
CA MET A 112 1.73 -3.57 8.65
C MET A 112 1.63 -2.80 9.96
N ILE A 113 2.07 -3.43 11.05
CA ILE A 113 2.03 -2.83 12.39
C ILE A 113 3.46 -2.52 12.83
N MET A 114 3.68 -1.27 13.20
CA MET A 114 4.97 -0.73 13.62
C MET A 114 5.17 -0.86 15.14
N ASP A 115 6.41 -0.74 15.62
CA ASP A 115 6.76 -0.84 17.05
C ASP A 115 6.22 0.29 17.92
N ASN A 116 5.91 1.45 17.34
CA ASN A 116 5.13 2.49 18.01
C ASN A 116 3.60 2.27 18.00
N GLY A 117 3.15 1.11 17.51
CA GLY A 117 1.73 0.73 17.45
C GLY A 117 0.95 1.35 16.30
N LYS A 118 1.58 2.18 15.45
CA LYS A 118 0.94 2.72 14.24
C LYS A 118 0.80 1.63 13.19
N LYS A 119 -0.23 1.78 12.36
CA LYS A 119 -0.57 0.84 11.30
C LYS A 119 -0.51 1.50 9.94
N ILE A 120 -0.10 0.74 8.95
CA ILE A 120 -0.18 1.13 7.53
C ILE A 120 -0.94 0.02 6.82
N ILE A 121 -1.88 0.40 5.96
CA ILE A 121 -2.57 -0.52 5.08
C ILE A 121 -2.17 -0.23 3.65
N LEU A 122 -1.51 -1.21 3.04
CA LEU A 122 -1.30 -1.26 1.60
C LEU A 122 -2.60 -1.78 0.99
N SER A 123 -3.28 -0.96 0.20
CA SER A 123 -4.69 -1.18 -0.11
C SER A 123 -4.92 -1.28 -1.62
N HIS A 124 -5.60 -2.36 -2.01
CA HIS A 124 -6.31 -2.48 -3.28
C HIS A 124 -7.77 -2.04 -3.06
N GLY A 125 -8.05 -0.76 -3.30
CA GLY A 125 -9.42 -0.25 -3.26
C GLY A 125 -10.13 -0.19 -1.90
N LEU A 126 -9.44 -0.38 -0.77
CA LEU A 126 -10.12 -0.46 0.54
C LEU A 126 -10.74 0.87 1.00
N HIS A 127 -10.33 2.02 0.44
CA HIS A 127 -10.82 3.34 0.85
C HIS A 127 -12.07 3.82 0.08
N ASN A 128 -12.31 3.29 -1.12
CA ASN A 128 -13.40 3.75 -2.00
C ASN A 128 -14.00 2.65 -2.90
N ASN A 129 -13.52 1.40 -2.77
CA ASN A 129 -13.88 0.27 -3.63
C ASN A 129 -13.50 0.45 -5.11
N SER A 130 -12.42 1.18 -5.42
CA SER A 130 -11.79 1.20 -6.76
C SER A 130 -10.77 0.06 -6.93
N ASP A 131 -10.12 -0.03 -8.09
CA ASP A 131 -9.04 -0.99 -8.34
C ASP A 131 -7.64 -0.36 -8.11
N ASP A 132 -7.61 0.88 -7.63
CA ASP A 132 -6.37 1.65 -7.46
C ASP A 132 -5.60 1.22 -6.22
N PHE A 133 -4.28 1.33 -6.31
CA PHE A 133 -3.42 1.22 -5.15
C PHE A 133 -3.47 2.48 -4.30
N SER A 134 -3.44 2.30 -2.98
CA SER A 134 -3.39 3.39 -1.99
C SER A 134 -2.67 2.92 -0.73
N VAL A 135 -2.10 3.87 0.01
CA VAL A 135 -1.51 3.61 1.34
C VAL A 135 -2.36 4.37 2.35
N ILE A 136 -3.05 3.65 3.22
CA ILE A 136 -4.11 4.25 4.04
C ILE A 136 -3.98 3.90 5.53
N GLU A 137 -4.58 4.75 6.37
CA GLU A 137 -4.85 4.44 7.76
C GLU A 137 -6.04 3.47 7.87
N GLU A 138 -6.12 2.69 8.96
CA GLU A 138 -7.24 1.80 9.23
C GLU A 138 -8.59 2.53 9.26
N SER A 139 -8.61 3.78 9.74
CA SER A 139 -9.82 4.61 9.77
C SER A 139 -10.32 5.01 8.38
N CYS A 140 -9.47 4.91 7.35
CA CYS A 140 -9.81 5.24 5.97
C CYS A 140 -10.41 4.06 5.20
N ILE A 141 -10.46 2.85 5.79
CA ILE A 141 -11.20 1.74 5.18
C ILE A 141 -12.67 2.13 5.09
N ASP A 142 -13.25 1.97 3.90
CA ASP A 142 -14.68 2.17 3.68
C ASP A 142 -15.47 1.22 4.57
N ARG A 143 -16.30 1.80 5.45
CA ARG A 143 -17.10 1.05 6.43
C ARG A 143 -18.00 0.01 5.81
N ARG A 144 -18.42 0.20 4.55
CA ARG A 144 -19.25 -0.75 3.80
C ARG A 144 -18.52 -2.06 3.51
N LEU A 145 -17.19 -2.04 3.53
CA LEU A 145 -16.36 -3.22 3.24
C LEU A 145 -16.05 -4.04 4.49
N LEU A 146 -16.02 -3.42 5.67
CA LEU A 146 -15.50 -4.04 6.91
C LEU A 146 -16.12 -5.40 7.24
N GLU A 147 -17.42 -5.57 7.04
CA GLU A 147 -18.12 -6.84 7.34
C GLU A 147 -17.68 -8.00 6.44
N SER A 148 -17.08 -7.69 5.28
CA SER A 148 -16.59 -8.67 4.30
C SER A 148 -15.08 -8.88 4.38
N LEU A 149 -14.38 -8.27 5.34
CA LEU A 149 -12.93 -8.36 5.47
C LEU A 149 -12.52 -9.33 6.58
N SER A 150 -11.42 -10.05 6.34
CA SER A 150 -10.76 -10.90 7.34
C SER A 150 -9.25 -10.68 7.32
N TRP A 151 -8.63 -10.77 8.49
CA TRP A 151 -7.19 -10.60 8.66
C TRP A 151 -6.54 -11.96 8.90
N VAL A 152 -5.56 -12.30 8.07
CA VAL A 152 -4.75 -13.51 8.19
C VAL A 152 -3.36 -13.10 8.67
N ASN A 153 -3.01 -13.50 9.89
CA ASN A 153 -1.68 -13.22 10.47
C ASN A 153 -0.61 -14.03 9.74
N MET A 154 0.50 -13.38 9.37
CA MET A 154 1.64 -14.01 8.71
C MET A 154 2.86 -14.14 9.62
N ILE A 155 3.08 -13.18 10.53
CA ILE A 155 4.22 -13.10 11.46
C ILE A 155 3.75 -12.43 12.76
#